data_AF-A0A2V9XP33-F1
#
_entry.id   AF-A0A2V9XP33-F1
#
_cell.length_a   1.000
_cell.length_b   1.000
_cell.length_c   1.000
_cell.angle_alpha   90.00
_cell.angle_beta   90.00
_cell.angle_gamma   90.00
#
_symmetry.space_group_name_H-M   'P 1'
#
loop_
_entity.id
_entity.type
_entity.pdbx_description
1 polymer ?
#
loop_
_entity_poly.entity_id
_entity_poly.type
_entity_poly.pdbx_seq_one_letter_code
_entity_poly.pdbx_strand_id
1 'polypeptide(L)'
;MVSRRFPLILLAVCLLALPVFGQSQSASKPKPRVVVVGVNGMEWDIIRPLLVKGELPNLARVIKNGAYGKLRTVSAPNCPRVYSTIFTGTKPEEHGVTGFLVGGITANTNMLKEEPIWSVLSKSGVTVGMANVPATFPVMPVNGYMVSGMLTRGKNCEDGVLCAPKLTEVQGGEPVYPAAMKTELVKNVGDFYIDCERMPSAEQLRGHETEVIDSWLKKVDVIREQQTKLFDYLMTSHPTDFTWFVQSCEDRTGHWLYPIAPYNAGYNPKINAVRTDAFPNQYIGFDKVLGSILKHVDENTYLFIVSDHGIK
;
A
#
# COMPACT_ATOMS: atom_id res chain seq x y z
N MET A 1 -33.08 -54.83 84.10
CA MET A 1 -32.63 -53.47 84.48
C MET A 1 -31.44 -53.12 83.61
N VAL A 2 -31.60 -52.04 82.84
CA VAL A 2 -30.59 -51.21 82.13
C VAL A 2 -29.67 -51.91 81.12
N SER A 3 -30.10 -51.85 79.85
CA SER A 3 -29.22 -51.85 78.68
C SER A 3 -28.75 -50.42 78.39
N ARG A 4 -27.54 -50.25 77.84
CA ARG A 4 -27.11 -49.19 76.88
C ARG A 4 -25.59 -49.31 76.66
N ARG A 5 -25.16 -49.85 75.51
CA ARG A 5 -24.82 -49.19 74.23
C ARG A 5 -23.43 -48.52 74.25
N PHE A 6 -22.47 -49.18 73.59
CA PHE A 6 -21.19 -48.62 73.13
C PHE A 6 -21.44 -47.59 72.02
N PRO A 7 -20.75 -46.43 72.00
CA PRO A 7 -20.75 -45.57 70.83
C PRO A 7 -19.61 -45.95 69.88
N LEU A 8 -19.96 -46.34 68.66
CA LEU A 8 -19.06 -46.25 67.50
C LEU A 8 -18.85 -44.76 67.20
N ILE A 9 -17.61 -44.30 67.30
CA ILE A 9 -17.21 -42.98 66.79
C ILE A 9 -16.98 -43.13 65.28
N LEU A 10 -17.90 -42.61 64.48
CA LEU A 10 -17.69 -42.39 63.04
C LEU A 10 -16.63 -41.31 62.85
N LEU A 11 -15.50 -41.66 62.21
CA LEU A 11 -14.56 -40.68 61.68
C LEU A 11 -15.18 -40.09 60.39
N ALA A 12 -15.73 -38.88 60.47
CA ALA A 12 -16.16 -38.13 59.30
C ALA A 12 -14.93 -37.55 58.58
N VAL A 13 -14.57 -38.13 57.43
CA VAL A 13 -13.58 -37.55 56.51
C VAL A 13 -14.21 -36.32 55.86
N CYS A 14 -13.94 -35.14 56.40
CA CYS A 14 -14.24 -33.88 55.71
C CYS A 14 -13.23 -33.68 54.58
N LEU A 15 -13.62 -34.07 53.35
CA LEU A 15 -12.97 -33.62 52.12
C LEU A 15 -13.22 -32.11 51.97
N LEU A 16 -12.29 -31.31 52.50
CA LEU A 16 -12.19 -29.89 52.16
C LEU A 16 -11.82 -29.78 50.68
N ALA A 17 -12.81 -29.49 49.84
CA ALA A 17 -12.59 -29.06 48.46
C ALA A 17 -11.83 -27.73 48.51
N LEU A 18 -10.50 -27.79 48.35
CA LEU A 18 -9.70 -26.60 48.10
C LEU A 18 -10.16 -26.00 46.78
N PRO A 19 -10.48 -24.69 46.72
CA PRO A 19 -10.75 -24.05 45.45
C PRO A 19 -9.44 -24.07 44.67
N VAL A 20 -9.40 -24.83 43.58
CA VAL A 20 -8.37 -24.70 42.56
C VAL A 20 -8.49 -23.27 42.06
N PHE A 21 -7.64 -22.38 42.56
CA PHE A 21 -7.37 -21.11 41.92
C PHE A 21 -6.79 -21.45 40.54
N GLY A 22 -7.68 -21.59 39.56
CA GLY A 22 -7.28 -21.58 38.17
C GLY A 22 -6.50 -20.30 37.96
N GLN A 23 -5.20 -20.43 37.69
CA GLN A 23 -4.44 -19.34 37.11
C GLN A 23 -5.26 -18.89 35.91
N SER A 24 -5.84 -17.69 36.00
CA SER A 24 -6.29 -16.96 34.83
C SER A 24 -5.08 -16.96 33.91
N GLN A 25 -5.14 -17.75 32.84
CA GLN A 25 -4.22 -17.58 31.73
C GLN A 25 -4.45 -16.14 31.31
N SER A 26 -3.47 -15.28 31.60
CA SER A 26 -3.38 -13.98 30.96
C SER A 26 -3.56 -14.26 29.47
N ALA A 27 -4.66 -13.80 28.88
CA ALA A 27 -4.83 -13.87 27.45
C ALA A 27 -3.54 -13.33 26.82
N SER A 28 -2.92 -14.10 25.92
CA SER A 28 -1.71 -13.63 25.23
C SER A 28 -2.07 -12.32 24.57
N LYS A 29 -1.25 -11.27 24.78
CA LYS A 29 -1.48 -10.00 24.10
C LYS A 29 -1.56 -10.27 22.59
N PRO A 30 -2.57 -9.74 21.89
CA PRO A 30 -2.72 -10.00 20.46
C PRO A 30 -1.45 -9.56 19.73
N LYS A 31 -0.99 -10.38 18.78
CA LYS A 31 0.21 -10.09 17.98
C LYS A 31 0.01 -8.74 17.26
N PRO A 32 0.96 -7.80 17.33
CA PRO A 32 0.80 -6.52 16.66
C PRO A 32 0.78 -6.68 15.15
N ARG A 33 -0.02 -5.85 14.48
CA ARG A 33 -0.09 -5.78 13.01
C ARG A 33 0.76 -4.64 12.49
N VAL A 34 1.24 -4.74 11.26
CA VAL A 34 1.97 -3.69 10.56
C VAL A 34 1.22 -3.34 9.28
N VAL A 35 0.91 -2.05 9.10
CA VAL A 35 0.32 -1.53 7.87
C VAL A 35 1.27 -0.50 7.29
N VAL A 36 1.70 -0.71 6.05
CA VAL A 36 2.52 0.21 5.28
C VAL A 36 1.67 0.78 4.14
N VAL A 37 1.55 2.10 4.09
CA VAL A 37 0.90 2.82 3.01
C VAL A 37 1.98 3.60 2.26
N GLY A 38 2.31 3.15 1.06
CA GLY A 38 3.17 3.90 0.16
C GLY A 38 2.36 4.91 -0.65
N VAL A 39 2.91 6.10 -0.82
CA VAL A 39 2.33 7.14 -1.67
C VAL A 39 3.47 7.70 -2.49
N ASN A 40 3.44 7.50 -3.80
CA ASN A 40 4.54 7.93 -4.65
C ASN A 40 4.51 9.45 -4.81
N GLY A 41 5.68 10.09 -4.79
CA GLY A 41 5.75 11.53 -5.07
C GLY A 41 5.15 12.42 -3.97
N MET A 42 5.27 12.08 -2.68
CA MET A 42 4.80 12.96 -1.61
C MET A 42 5.73 14.16 -1.42
N GLU A 43 5.23 15.36 -1.73
CA GLU A 43 5.98 16.60 -1.55
C GLU A 43 5.45 17.42 -0.36
N TRP A 44 6.33 17.67 0.61
CA TRP A 44 6.01 18.41 1.82
C TRP A 44 5.62 19.86 1.54
N ASP A 45 6.16 20.44 0.47
CA ASP A 45 5.84 21.81 0.08
C ASP A 45 4.38 21.96 -0.39
N ILE A 46 3.71 20.86 -0.75
CA ILE A 46 2.26 20.80 -1.01
C ILE A 46 1.49 20.36 0.24
N ILE A 47 1.95 19.33 0.93
CA ILE A 47 1.26 18.76 2.10
C ILE A 47 1.15 19.78 3.24
N ARG A 48 2.19 20.58 3.52
CA ARG A 48 2.20 21.54 4.63
C ARG A 48 1.11 22.61 4.50
N PRO A 49 0.98 23.33 3.36
CA PRO A 49 -0.14 24.25 3.17
C PRO A 49 -1.51 23.59 3.38
N LEU A 50 -1.71 22.37 2.88
CA LEU A 50 -2.98 21.65 3.02
C LEU A 50 -3.29 21.27 4.48
N LEU A 51 -2.27 20.87 5.25
CA LEU A 51 -2.41 20.64 6.70
C LEU A 51 -2.82 21.93 7.44
N VAL A 52 -2.19 23.06 7.11
CA VAL A 52 -2.52 24.37 7.72
C VAL A 52 -3.96 24.79 7.40
N LYS A 53 -4.43 24.50 6.18
CA LYS A 53 -5.83 24.75 5.77
C LYS A 53 -6.84 23.78 6.38
N GLY A 54 -6.39 22.71 7.04
CA GLY A 54 -7.27 21.67 7.57
C GLY A 54 -7.84 20.72 6.50
N GLU A 55 -7.24 20.66 5.32
CA GLU A 55 -7.73 19.88 4.17
C GLU A 55 -7.26 18.41 4.19
N LEU A 56 -6.36 18.04 5.12
CA LEU A 56 -5.85 16.67 5.32
C LEU A 56 -6.12 16.15 6.75
N PRO A 57 -7.39 16.01 7.17
CA PRO A 57 -7.74 15.67 8.56
C PRO A 57 -7.24 14.30 9.00
N ASN A 58 -7.18 13.30 8.11
CA ASN A 58 -6.70 11.97 8.48
C ASN A 58 -5.18 11.95 8.64
N LEU A 59 -4.43 12.56 7.73
CA LEU A 59 -2.98 12.69 7.84
C LEU A 59 -2.60 13.54 9.05
N ALA A 60 -3.33 14.63 9.32
CA ALA A 60 -3.13 15.44 10.52
C ALA A 60 -3.32 14.61 11.80
N ARG A 61 -4.33 13.71 11.85
CA ARG A 61 -4.53 12.78 12.96
C ARG A 61 -3.37 11.80 13.11
N VAL A 62 -2.84 11.25 12.02
CA VAL A 62 -1.68 10.34 12.06
C VAL A 62 -0.44 11.07 12.58
N ILE A 63 -0.15 12.27 12.06
CA ILE A 63 0.97 13.11 12.48
C ILE A 63 0.89 13.44 13.97
N LYS A 64 -0.30 13.84 14.46
CA LYS A 64 -0.51 14.21 15.86
C LYS A 64 -0.21 13.07 16.84
N ASN A 65 -0.46 11.82 16.43
CA ASN A 65 -0.34 10.64 17.29
C ASN A 65 0.92 9.81 16.98
N GLY A 66 1.85 10.33 16.18
CA GLY A 66 3.02 9.59 15.73
C GLY A 66 4.25 10.48 15.52
N ALA A 67 5.17 9.99 14.70
CA ALA A 67 6.36 10.71 14.27
C ALA A 67 6.32 10.92 12.76
N TYR A 68 6.90 12.03 12.30
CA TYR A 68 6.99 12.35 10.88
C TYR A 68 8.30 13.08 10.56
N GLY A 69 8.75 12.99 9.32
CA GLY A 69 9.97 13.66 8.87
C GLY A 69 10.21 13.49 7.37
N LYS A 70 11.22 14.20 6.87
CA LYS A 70 11.74 13.98 5.51
C LYS A 70 12.67 12.77 5.52
N LEU A 71 12.40 11.79 4.66
CA LEU A 71 13.28 10.65 4.44
C LEU A 71 14.29 10.97 3.33
N ARG A 72 15.52 10.46 3.48
CA ARG A 72 16.53 10.53 2.42
C ARG A 72 16.29 9.38 1.45
N THR A 73 16.17 9.69 0.16
CA THR A 73 16.04 8.69 -0.90
C THR A 73 17.38 8.43 -1.60
N VAL A 74 17.41 7.45 -2.50
CA VAL A 74 18.59 7.12 -3.32
C VAL A 74 18.84 8.20 -4.38
N SER A 75 20.06 8.26 -4.93
CA SER A 75 20.38 9.17 -6.04
C SER A 75 19.57 8.83 -7.30
N ALA A 76 19.14 9.86 -8.04
CA ALA A 76 18.29 9.74 -9.23
C ALA A 76 17.09 8.78 -8.98
N PRO A 77 16.22 9.12 -8.02
CA PRO A 77 15.15 8.24 -7.60
C PRO A 77 14.11 8.06 -8.72
N ASN A 78 13.60 6.85 -8.82
CA ASN A 78 12.38 6.50 -9.54
C ASN A 78 11.71 5.34 -8.80
N CYS A 79 10.39 5.18 -8.96
CA CYS A 79 9.60 4.25 -8.17
C CYS A 79 10.18 2.83 -8.05
N PRO A 80 10.46 2.08 -9.14
CA PRO A 80 10.94 0.70 -9.01
C PRO A 80 12.31 0.61 -8.34
N ARG A 81 13.20 1.57 -8.60
CA ARG A 81 14.51 1.65 -7.93
C ARG A 81 14.34 1.81 -6.43
N VAL A 82 13.55 2.79 -6.00
CA VAL A 82 13.41 3.13 -4.58
C VAL A 82 12.63 2.07 -3.82
N TYR A 83 11.48 1.62 -4.33
CA TYR A 83 10.70 0.59 -3.65
C TYR A 83 11.52 -0.68 -3.46
N SER A 84 12.29 -1.07 -4.48
CA SER A 84 13.20 -2.20 -4.34
C SER A 84 14.23 -2.02 -3.22
N THR A 85 14.82 -0.84 -3.11
CA THR A 85 15.67 -0.50 -1.97
C THR A 85 14.93 -0.59 -0.63
N ILE A 86 13.67 -0.13 -0.54
CA ILE A 86 12.89 -0.19 0.70
C ILE A 86 12.65 -1.64 1.12
N PHE A 87 12.21 -2.49 0.18
CA PHE A 87 11.81 -3.84 0.54
C PHE A 87 12.97 -4.84 0.62
N THR A 88 14.13 -4.58 0.02
CA THR A 88 15.33 -5.43 0.21
C THR A 88 16.28 -4.89 1.28
N GLY A 89 16.22 -3.59 1.59
CA GLY A 89 17.18 -2.93 2.49
C GLY A 89 18.58 -2.76 1.89
N THR A 90 18.76 -3.00 0.60
CA THR A 90 20.05 -3.00 -0.12
C THR A 90 20.09 -1.91 -1.20
N LYS A 91 21.26 -1.64 -1.76
CA LYS A 91 21.41 -0.61 -2.82
C LYS A 91 20.87 -1.10 -4.18
N PRO A 92 20.53 -0.19 -5.11
CA PRO A 92 20.11 -0.53 -6.47
C PRO A 92 20.99 -1.53 -7.22
N GLU A 93 22.29 -1.40 -7.07
CA GLU A 93 23.28 -2.26 -7.72
C GLU A 93 23.32 -3.67 -7.11
N GLU A 94 22.95 -3.79 -5.83
CA GLU A 94 22.90 -5.03 -5.06
C GLU A 94 21.60 -5.79 -5.39
N HIS A 95 20.42 -5.17 -5.20
CA HIS A 95 19.15 -5.81 -5.52
C HIS A 95 18.85 -5.95 -7.02
N GLY A 96 19.59 -5.26 -7.90
CA GLY A 96 19.53 -5.43 -9.35
C GLY A 96 18.46 -4.61 -10.09
N VAL A 97 17.49 -4.02 -9.38
CA VAL A 97 16.46 -3.15 -9.95
C VAL A 97 16.94 -1.70 -9.93
N THR A 98 17.60 -1.29 -11.01
CA THR A 98 18.26 0.01 -11.10
C THR A 98 17.40 1.11 -11.73
N GLY A 99 16.18 0.82 -12.17
CA GLY A 99 15.30 1.83 -12.76
C GLY A 99 14.04 1.23 -13.36
N PHE A 100 13.34 2.00 -14.20
CA PHE A 100 12.21 1.50 -15.00
C PHE A 100 12.62 0.43 -16.01
N LEU A 101 13.85 0.52 -16.52
CA LEU A 101 14.45 -0.44 -17.44
C LEU A 101 15.72 -1.03 -16.82
N VAL A 102 15.87 -2.34 -16.92
CA VAL A 102 17.08 -3.08 -16.56
C VAL A 102 17.47 -3.92 -17.76
N GLY A 103 18.61 -3.61 -18.38
CA GLY A 103 19.06 -4.30 -19.60
C GLY A 103 18.12 -4.13 -20.80
N GLY A 104 17.39 -3.01 -20.88
CA GLY A 104 16.41 -2.74 -21.94
C GLY A 104 15.03 -3.35 -21.71
N ILE A 105 14.84 -4.11 -20.64
CA ILE A 105 13.57 -4.76 -20.27
C ILE A 105 12.96 -4.02 -19.09
N THR A 106 11.64 -3.90 -19.05
CA THR A 106 10.94 -3.29 -17.91
C THR A 106 11.26 -4.04 -16.62
N ALA A 107 11.61 -3.27 -15.59
CA ALA A 107 11.86 -3.81 -14.26
C ALA A 107 10.68 -4.64 -13.76
N ASN A 108 11.01 -5.81 -13.23
CA ASN A 108 10.04 -6.80 -12.76
C ASN A 108 10.62 -7.59 -11.59
N THR A 109 9.78 -8.30 -10.85
CA THR A 109 10.17 -9.00 -9.62
C THR A 109 11.27 -10.04 -9.85
N ASN A 110 11.32 -10.67 -11.03
CA ASN A 110 12.31 -11.71 -11.35
C ASN A 110 13.74 -11.15 -11.47
N MET A 111 13.90 -9.83 -11.54
CA MET A 111 15.20 -9.17 -11.59
C MET A 111 15.80 -8.93 -10.20
N LEU A 112 15.04 -9.16 -9.13
CA LEU A 112 15.54 -9.03 -7.77
C LEU A 112 16.62 -10.07 -7.47
N LYS A 113 17.77 -9.60 -7.00
CA LYS A 113 18.90 -10.43 -6.57
C LYS A 113 18.98 -10.62 -5.06
N GLU A 114 18.24 -9.80 -4.32
CA GLU A 114 18.21 -9.80 -2.86
C GLU A 114 16.82 -10.17 -2.38
N GLU A 115 16.76 -10.87 -1.24
CA GLU A 115 15.50 -11.35 -0.71
C GLU A 115 14.66 -10.19 -0.16
N PRO A 116 13.43 -9.98 -0.66
CA PRO A 116 12.58 -8.90 -0.17
C PRO A 116 11.91 -9.27 1.16
N ILE A 117 11.57 -8.25 1.95
CA ILE A 117 11.03 -8.40 3.31
C ILE A 117 9.76 -9.27 3.37
N TRP A 118 8.88 -9.19 2.37
CA TRP A 118 7.67 -10.03 2.33
C TRP A 118 7.98 -11.54 2.22
N SER A 119 9.09 -11.91 1.57
CA SER A 119 9.54 -13.29 1.48
C SER A 119 10.07 -13.76 2.84
N VAL A 120 10.90 -12.94 3.49
CA VAL A 120 11.43 -13.21 4.85
C VAL A 120 10.29 -13.39 5.86
N LEU A 121 9.30 -12.48 5.82
CA LEU A 121 8.11 -12.52 6.68
C LEU A 121 7.28 -13.79 6.42
N SER A 122 7.02 -14.12 5.15
CA SER A 122 6.26 -15.32 4.78
C SER A 122 6.94 -16.60 5.26
N LYS A 123 8.26 -16.72 5.06
CA LYS A 123 9.06 -17.86 5.56
C LYS A 123 9.05 -17.98 7.08
N SER A 124 8.82 -16.88 7.79
CA SER A 124 8.72 -16.81 9.24
C SER A 124 7.29 -17.02 9.76
N GLY A 125 6.34 -17.40 8.90
CA GLY A 125 4.94 -17.64 9.27
C GLY A 125 4.12 -16.37 9.52
N VAL A 126 4.63 -15.20 9.18
CA VAL A 126 3.88 -13.93 9.20
C VAL A 126 2.97 -13.89 7.97
N THR A 127 1.70 -13.56 8.15
CA THR A 127 0.81 -13.39 6.99
C THR A 127 1.05 -12.06 6.30
N VAL A 128 1.13 -12.06 4.97
CA VAL A 128 1.47 -10.90 4.13
C VAL A 128 0.33 -10.60 3.18
N GLY A 129 -0.12 -9.34 3.18
CA GLY A 129 -1.08 -8.80 2.22
C GLY A 129 -0.48 -7.64 1.46
N MET A 130 -0.35 -7.74 0.14
CA MET A 130 0.22 -6.67 -0.68
C MET A 130 -0.68 -6.30 -1.85
N ALA A 131 -0.76 -5.01 -2.16
CA ALA A 131 -1.46 -4.52 -3.35
C ALA A 131 -0.80 -3.27 -3.91
N ASN A 132 -0.66 -3.24 -5.24
CA ASN A 132 -0.20 -2.08 -6.01
C ASN A 132 1.23 -1.60 -5.72
N VAL A 133 2.04 -2.38 -4.99
CA VAL A 133 3.46 -2.06 -4.72
C VAL A 133 4.29 -2.11 -6.01
N PRO A 134 5.09 -1.08 -6.35
CA PRO A 134 5.87 -1.04 -7.59
C PRO A 134 6.85 -2.21 -7.77
N ALA A 135 7.07 -2.62 -9.03
CA ALA A 135 8.01 -3.68 -9.43
C ALA A 135 7.73 -5.07 -8.81
N THR A 136 6.47 -5.33 -8.46
CA THR A 136 6.02 -6.64 -7.92
C THR A 136 5.27 -7.50 -8.95
N PHE A 137 5.44 -7.21 -10.25
CA PHE A 137 4.97 -8.06 -11.34
C PHE A 137 6.13 -8.87 -11.94
N PRO A 138 5.94 -10.15 -12.30
CA PRO A 138 4.85 -11.00 -11.84
C PRO A 138 4.90 -11.17 -10.32
N VAL A 139 3.76 -11.49 -9.72
CA VAL A 139 3.69 -11.69 -8.26
C VAL A 139 4.47 -12.93 -7.84
N MET A 140 5.03 -12.88 -6.63
CA MET A 140 5.71 -14.01 -6.00
C MET A 140 4.81 -14.64 -4.92
N PRO A 141 4.95 -15.95 -4.65
CA PRO A 141 4.24 -16.59 -3.55
C PRO A 141 4.55 -15.94 -2.20
N VAL A 142 3.51 -15.75 -1.38
CA VAL A 142 3.60 -15.23 -0.01
C VAL A 142 2.66 -16.02 0.90
N ASN A 143 2.90 -15.99 2.22
CA ASN A 143 1.94 -16.52 3.18
C ASN A 143 0.75 -15.56 3.30
N GLY A 144 -0.20 -15.60 2.37
CA GLY A 144 -1.28 -14.63 2.27
C GLY A 144 -1.55 -14.27 0.82
N TYR A 145 -1.50 -12.99 0.47
CA TYR A 145 -1.83 -12.52 -0.87
C TYR A 145 -0.93 -11.41 -1.39
N MET A 146 -0.85 -11.34 -2.72
CA MET A 146 -0.19 -10.26 -3.43
C MET A 146 -0.98 -9.89 -4.68
N VAL A 147 -1.28 -8.61 -4.85
CA VAL A 147 -1.73 -8.00 -6.11
C VAL A 147 -0.60 -7.11 -6.60
N SER A 148 -0.09 -7.39 -7.79
CA SER A 148 1.00 -6.63 -8.42
C SER A 148 0.70 -5.12 -8.53
N GLY A 149 1.74 -4.30 -8.74
CA GLY A 149 1.61 -2.84 -8.86
C GLY A 149 2.21 -2.24 -10.11
N MET A 150 2.71 -1.01 -9.99
CA MET A 150 3.38 -0.32 -11.10
C MET A 150 4.36 -1.25 -11.82
N LEU A 151 4.33 -1.19 -13.16
CA LEU A 151 5.05 -2.06 -14.11
C LEU A 151 4.36 -3.39 -14.46
N THR A 152 3.18 -3.67 -13.91
CA THR A 152 2.34 -4.77 -14.40
C THR A 152 2.06 -4.63 -15.90
N ARG A 153 2.30 -5.73 -16.61
CA ARG A 153 2.18 -5.81 -18.07
C ARG A 153 0.73 -6.08 -18.47
N GLY A 154 0.32 -5.57 -19.61
CA GLY A 154 -0.97 -5.82 -20.22
C GLY A 154 -0.87 -5.79 -21.74
N LYS A 155 -2.03 -5.80 -22.41
CA LYS A 155 -2.06 -5.68 -23.87
C LYS A 155 -1.38 -4.38 -24.33
N ASN A 156 -0.50 -4.47 -25.33
CA ASN A 156 0.25 -3.34 -25.92
C ASN A 156 1.21 -2.62 -24.95
N CYS A 157 1.70 -3.32 -23.93
CA CYS A 157 2.69 -2.79 -23.00
C CYS A 157 4.11 -3.10 -23.45
N GLU A 158 4.68 -2.22 -24.27
CA GLU A 158 6.08 -2.29 -24.68
C GLU A 158 7.04 -2.04 -23.50
N ASP A 159 8.30 -2.41 -23.67
CA ASP A 159 9.32 -2.15 -22.65
C ASP A 159 9.58 -0.65 -22.47
N GLY A 160 9.66 -0.22 -21.21
CA GLY A 160 9.83 1.19 -20.85
C GLY A 160 8.52 2.00 -20.89
N VAL A 161 7.41 1.38 -21.32
CA VAL A 161 6.09 2.00 -21.26
C VAL A 161 5.44 1.70 -19.91
N LEU A 162 5.08 2.77 -19.20
CA LEU A 162 4.22 2.72 -18.04
C LEU A 162 2.79 2.42 -18.48
N CYS A 163 2.32 1.24 -18.10
CA CYS A 163 0.98 0.76 -18.38
C CYS A 163 0.13 0.74 -17.12
N ALA A 164 -1.17 0.96 -17.32
CA ALA A 164 -2.20 0.76 -16.31
C ALA A 164 -3.26 -0.21 -16.86
N PRO A 165 -2.95 -1.50 -17.01
CA PRO A 165 -3.96 -2.47 -17.41
C PRO A 165 -4.98 -2.64 -16.30
N LYS A 166 -6.21 -2.99 -16.66
CA LYS A 166 -7.12 -3.59 -15.69
C LYS A 166 -6.64 -4.99 -15.30
N LEU A 167 -7.09 -5.49 -14.15
CA LEU A 167 -6.74 -6.83 -13.66
C LEU A 167 -7.05 -7.93 -14.69
N THR A 168 -8.16 -7.83 -15.42
CA THR A 168 -8.52 -8.81 -16.47
C THR A 168 -7.67 -8.69 -17.74
N GLU A 169 -7.01 -7.55 -17.96
CA GLU A 169 -6.23 -7.23 -19.17
C GLU A 169 -4.74 -7.56 -19.05
N VAL A 170 -4.31 -8.03 -17.87
CA VAL A 170 -2.91 -8.39 -17.60
C VAL A 170 -2.46 -9.56 -18.49
N GLN A 171 -1.23 -9.45 -18.99
CA GLN A 171 -0.58 -10.46 -19.82
C GLN A 171 0.89 -10.63 -19.43
N GLY A 172 1.52 -11.75 -19.80
CA GLY A 172 2.97 -11.96 -19.60
C GLY A 172 3.39 -12.35 -18.18
N GLY A 173 2.45 -12.73 -17.32
CA GLY A 173 2.72 -13.17 -15.94
C GLY A 173 1.48 -13.08 -15.05
N GLU A 174 1.59 -13.61 -13.84
CA GLU A 174 0.50 -13.58 -12.87
C GLU A 174 0.43 -12.21 -12.15
N PRO A 175 -0.74 -11.54 -12.12
CA PRO A 175 -0.92 -10.30 -11.38
C PRO A 175 -1.37 -10.49 -9.94
N VAL A 176 -1.81 -11.70 -9.56
CA VAL A 176 -2.44 -11.98 -8.26
C VAL A 176 -1.97 -13.33 -7.74
N TYR A 177 -1.59 -13.38 -6.47
CA TYR A 177 -1.27 -14.60 -5.75
C TYR A 177 -2.17 -14.71 -4.49
N PRO A 178 -2.68 -15.92 -4.18
CA PRO A 178 -2.84 -17.05 -5.09
C PRO A 178 -3.70 -16.71 -6.32
N ALA A 179 -3.41 -17.36 -7.46
CA ALA A 179 -4.08 -17.08 -8.74
C ALA A 179 -5.62 -17.20 -8.68
N ALA A 180 -6.14 -18.10 -7.84
CA ALA A 180 -7.58 -18.29 -7.63
C ALA A 180 -8.30 -17.01 -7.14
N MET A 181 -7.57 -16.11 -6.48
CA MET A 181 -8.12 -14.87 -5.94
C MET A 181 -8.42 -13.84 -7.03
N LYS A 182 -7.86 -13.97 -8.24
CA LYS A 182 -8.20 -13.09 -9.36
C LYS A 182 -9.71 -13.07 -9.62
N THR A 183 -10.34 -14.26 -9.68
CA THR A 183 -11.78 -14.40 -9.89
C THR A 183 -12.59 -13.83 -8.72
N GLU A 184 -12.11 -14.02 -7.50
CA GLU A 184 -12.73 -13.47 -6.29
C GLU A 184 -12.71 -11.94 -6.30
N LEU A 185 -11.57 -11.32 -6.62
CA LEU A 185 -11.42 -9.87 -6.67
C LEU A 185 -12.31 -9.27 -7.76
N VAL A 186 -12.34 -9.85 -8.96
CA VAL A 186 -13.23 -9.36 -10.03
C VAL A 186 -14.70 -9.44 -9.61
N LYS A 187 -15.10 -10.50 -8.89
CA LYS A 187 -16.48 -10.67 -8.41
C LYS A 187 -16.87 -9.64 -7.34
N ASN A 188 -16.01 -9.42 -6.34
CA ASN A 188 -16.37 -8.64 -5.14
C ASN A 188 -15.93 -7.17 -5.22
N VAL A 189 -14.79 -6.89 -5.83
CA VAL A 189 -14.26 -5.53 -6.03
C VAL A 189 -14.70 -4.97 -7.38
N GLY A 190 -14.76 -5.82 -8.41
CA GLY A 190 -14.93 -5.41 -9.80
C GLY A 190 -13.60 -5.43 -10.54
N ASP A 191 -13.63 -5.23 -11.85
CA ASP A 191 -12.40 -5.10 -12.64
C ASP A 191 -11.80 -3.71 -12.47
N PHE A 192 -10.56 -3.64 -11.96
CA PHE A 192 -9.90 -2.41 -11.54
C PHE A 192 -8.55 -2.20 -12.23
N TYR A 193 -8.14 -0.94 -12.33
CA TYR A 193 -6.80 -0.54 -12.79
C TYR A 193 -5.72 -0.86 -11.75
N ILE A 194 -4.64 -1.51 -12.19
CA ILE A 194 -3.53 -1.91 -11.31
C ILE A 194 -2.63 -0.73 -10.93
N ASP A 195 -2.49 0.26 -11.79
CA ASP A 195 -1.67 1.43 -11.52
C ASP A 195 -2.37 2.68 -12.06
N CYS A 196 -1.82 3.85 -11.75
CA CYS A 196 -2.35 5.10 -12.27
C CYS A 196 -2.19 5.21 -13.79
N GLU A 197 -3.17 5.84 -14.44
CA GLU A 197 -3.18 6.10 -15.88
C GLU A 197 -1.93 6.86 -16.33
N ARG A 198 -1.40 6.50 -17.50
CA ARG A 198 -0.27 7.21 -18.09
C ARG A 198 -0.70 8.63 -18.48
N MET A 199 0.20 9.59 -18.37
CA MET A 199 -0.05 10.96 -18.81
C MET A 199 -0.20 11.02 -20.34
N PRO A 200 -1.17 11.80 -20.86
CA PRO A 200 -1.36 12.02 -22.29
C PRO A 200 -0.10 12.55 -23.00
N SER A 201 0.05 12.22 -24.27
CA SER A 201 1.14 12.70 -25.12
C SER A 201 0.91 14.16 -25.54
N ALA A 202 2.00 14.81 -25.98
CA ALA A 202 1.93 16.18 -26.50
C ALA A 202 1.03 16.32 -27.75
N GLU A 203 0.88 15.24 -28.53
CA GLU A 203 -0.02 15.22 -29.69
C GLU A 203 -1.48 15.24 -29.26
N GLN A 204 -1.83 14.43 -28.25
CA GLN A 204 -3.20 14.36 -27.72
C GLN A 204 -3.68 15.70 -27.14
N LEU A 205 -2.75 16.53 -26.64
CA LEU A 205 -3.07 17.81 -26.01
C LEU A 205 -3.31 18.96 -27.00
N ARG A 206 -2.82 18.88 -28.23
CA ARG A 206 -2.64 20.05 -29.10
C ARG A 206 -3.99 20.73 -29.43
N GLY A 207 -4.29 21.84 -28.76
CA GLY A 207 -5.54 22.60 -28.92
C GLY A 207 -6.73 22.09 -28.09
N HIS A 208 -6.49 21.14 -27.19
CA HIS A 208 -7.49 20.50 -26.33
C HIS A 208 -6.98 20.31 -24.90
N GLU A 209 -6.07 21.18 -24.45
CA GLU A 209 -5.36 21.01 -23.18
C GLU A 209 -6.34 20.86 -22.00
N THR A 210 -7.37 21.70 -21.93
CA THR A 210 -8.35 21.66 -20.83
C THR A 210 -9.17 20.38 -20.85
N GLU A 211 -9.77 20.01 -21.98
CA GLU A 211 -10.62 18.82 -22.05
C GLU A 211 -9.84 17.53 -21.77
N VAL A 212 -8.60 17.44 -22.27
CA VAL A 212 -7.74 16.27 -22.09
C VAL A 212 -7.27 16.15 -20.65
N ILE A 213 -6.85 17.25 -20.02
CA ILE A 213 -6.45 17.27 -18.61
C ILE A 213 -7.62 16.89 -17.71
N ASP A 214 -8.81 17.47 -17.93
CA ASP A 214 -10.00 17.19 -17.12
C ASP A 214 -10.46 15.73 -17.27
N SER A 215 -10.44 15.20 -18.49
CA SER A 215 -10.75 13.80 -18.76
C SER A 215 -9.76 12.84 -18.08
N TRP A 216 -8.47 13.16 -18.12
CA TRP A 216 -7.44 12.38 -17.46
C TRP A 216 -7.56 12.44 -15.92
N LEU A 217 -7.84 13.61 -15.34
CA LEU A 217 -8.08 13.75 -13.90
C LEU A 217 -9.33 12.97 -13.46
N LYS A 218 -10.40 12.98 -14.25
CA LYS A 218 -11.56 12.12 -13.99
C LYS A 218 -11.21 10.64 -14.02
N LYS A 219 -10.30 10.23 -14.91
CA LYS A 219 -9.79 8.85 -14.93
C LYS A 219 -9.00 8.52 -13.67
N VAL A 220 -8.14 9.44 -13.22
CA VAL A 220 -7.39 9.33 -11.96
C VAL A 220 -8.34 9.15 -10.76
N ASP A 221 -9.44 9.90 -10.70
CA ASP A 221 -10.43 9.74 -9.64
C ASP A 221 -11.09 8.35 -9.66
N VAL A 222 -11.48 7.85 -10.84
CA VAL A 222 -12.01 6.48 -10.99
C VAL A 222 -11.00 5.44 -10.50
N ILE A 223 -9.72 5.57 -10.85
CA ILE A 223 -8.68 4.63 -10.41
C ILE A 223 -8.53 4.67 -8.89
N ARG A 224 -8.53 5.87 -8.30
CA ARG A 224 -8.44 6.04 -6.84
C ARG A 224 -9.62 5.42 -6.10
N GLU A 225 -10.84 5.59 -6.60
CA GLU A 225 -12.03 4.96 -6.03
C GLU A 225 -11.95 3.43 -6.08
N GLN A 226 -11.49 2.88 -7.22
CA GLN A 226 -11.28 1.44 -7.37
C GLN A 226 -10.21 0.91 -6.42
N GLN A 227 -9.08 1.60 -6.29
CA GLN A 227 -8.02 1.24 -5.33
C GLN A 227 -8.51 1.33 -3.88
N THR A 228 -9.30 2.36 -3.55
CA THR A 228 -9.90 2.49 -2.21
C THR A 228 -10.81 1.30 -1.90
N LYS A 229 -11.65 0.90 -2.85
CA LYS A 229 -12.52 -0.28 -2.72
C LYS A 229 -11.71 -1.57 -2.59
N LEU A 230 -10.64 -1.71 -3.38
CA LEU A 230 -9.73 -2.85 -3.30
C LEU A 230 -9.08 -2.96 -1.91
N PHE A 231 -8.49 -1.88 -1.42
CA PHE A 231 -7.82 -1.86 -0.11
C PHE A 231 -8.79 -2.16 1.03
N ASP A 232 -9.97 -1.54 1.02
CA ASP A 232 -11.00 -1.79 2.03
C ASP A 232 -11.47 -3.25 2.02
N TYR A 233 -11.72 -3.82 0.84
CA TYR A 233 -12.10 -5.22 0.69
C TYR A 233 -11.01 -6.17 1.20
N LEU A 234 -9.76 -5.92 0.84
CA LEU A 234 -8.62 -6.75 1.24
C LEU A 234 -8.40 -6.71 2.76
N MET A 235 -8.47 -5.54 3.40
CA MET A 235 -8.31 -5.44 4.86
C MET A 235 -9.50 -6.04 5.63
N THR A 236 -10.70 -6.00 5.05
CA THR A 236 -11.91 -6.57 5.66
C THR A 236 -11.95 -8.08 5.53
N SER A 237 -11.75 -8.60 4.31
CA SER A 237 -12.01 -10.01 3.98
C SER A 237 -10.75 -10.88 4.11
N HIS A 238 -9.57 -10.27 4.01
CA HIS A 238 -8.26 -10.95 4.06
C HIS A 238 -7.30 -10.22 5.02
N PRO A 239 -7.61 -10.09 6.31
CA PRO A 239 -6.71 -9.44 7.25
C PRO A 239 -5.37 -10.20 7.35
N THR A 240 -4.28 -9.46 7.40
CA THR A 240 -2.91 -10.01 7.48
C THR A 240 -2.11 -9.34 8.58
N ASP A 241 -1.05 -10.01 9.05
CA ASP A 241 -0.13 -9.49 10.07
C ASP A 241 0.71 -8.32 9.52
N PHE A 242 1.10 -8.40 8.25
CA PHE A 242 1.82 -7.36 7.52
C PHE A 242 1.07 -7.00 6.24
N THR A 243 0.61 -5.76 6.14
CA THR A 243 -0.08 -5.22 4.96
C THR A 243 0.77 -4.13 4.31
N TRP A 244 0.92 -4.14 2.99
CA TRP A 244 1.57 -3.06 2.24
C TRP A 244 0.79 -2.69 0.98
N PHE A 245 0.20 -1.50 0.98
CA PHE A 245 -0.54 -0.93 -0.16
C PHE A 245 0.12 0.34 -0.68
N VAL A 246 0.02 0.60 -1.98
CA VAL A 246 0.64 1.78 -2.59
C VAL A 246 -0.31 2.53 -3.53
N GLN A 247 -0.27 3.87 -3.48
CA GLN A 247 -0.87 4.76 -4.47
C GLN A 247 0.20 5.50 -5.27
N SER A 248 -0.08 5.74 -6.55
CA SER A 248 0.88 6.31 -7.52
C SER A 248 0.34 7.50 -8.31
N CYS A 249 -0.93 7.85 -8.17
CA CYS A 249 -1.53 8.93 -8.97
C CYS A 249 -1.05 10.32 -8.55
N GLU A 250 -0.61 10.47 -7.31
CA GLU A 250 0.03 11.67 -6.77
C GLU A 250 1.30 11.98 -7.59
N ASP A 251 2.17 10.99 -7.78
CA ASP A 251 3.39 11.08 -8.60
C ASP A 251 3.11 11.46 -10.06
N ARG A 252 2.17 10.77 -10.72
CA ARG A 252 1.81 11.06 -12.13
C ARG A 252 1.29 12.48 -12.31
N THR A 253 0.42 12.90 -11.41
CA THR A 253 -0.17 14.26 -11.45
C THR A 253 0.90 15.30 -11.15
N GLY A 254 1.78 15.03 -10.19
CA GLY A 254 2.91 15.89 -9.84
C GLY A 254 3.85 16.09 -11.03
N HIS A 255 4.30 15.00 -11.66
CA HIS A 255 5.20 15.09 -12.81
C HIS A 255 4.63 15.84 -14.01
N TRP A 256 3.31 15.82 -14.19
CA TRP A 256 2.68 16.36 -15.39
C TRP A 256 2.08 17.75 -15.21
N LEU A 257 1.35 17.98 -14.12
CA LEU A 257 0.52 19.17 -13.93
C LEU A 257 1.07 20.13 -12.88
N TYR A 258 1.94 19.68 -11.98
CA TYR A 258 2.56 20.59 -11.02
C TYR A 258 3.42 21.60 -11.77
N PRO A 259 3.27 22.92 -11.54
CA PRO A 259 4.21 23.93 -12.02
C PRO A 259 5.53 23.76 -11.28
N ILE A 260 6.31 22.81 -11.76
CA ILE A 260 7.70 22.68 -11.37
C ILE A 260 8.44 23.89 -11.94
N ALA A 261 9.33 24.53 -11.17
CA ALA A 261 9.97 25.79 -11.54
C ALA A 261 10.49 25.81 -13.01
N PRO A 262 10.63 27.01 -13.64
CA PRO A 262 10.90 27.11 -15.08
C PRO A 262 12.15 26.38 -15.60
N TYR A 263 13.05 25.99 -14.71
CA TYR A 263 14.30 25.29 -15.01
C TYR A 263 14.20 23.76 -14.89
N ASN A 264 13.04 23.20 -14.55
CA ASN A 264 12.87 21.76 -14.41
C ASN A 264 12.42 21.10 -15.72
N ALA A 265 12.92 19.89 -15.95
CA ALA A 265 12.50 19.07 -17.07
C ALA A 265 10.99 18.80 -16.98
N GLY A 266 10.24 19.14 -18.04
CA GLY A 266 8.78 18.97 -18.09
C GLY A 266 7.95 20.22 -17.74
N TYR A 267 8.57 21.33 -17.31
CA TYR A 267 7.86 22.59 -17.13
C TYR A 267 7.19 23.03 -18.45
N ASN A 268 5.87 23.23 -18.40
CA ASN A 268 5.11 23.76 -19.51
C ASN A 268 4.00 24.68 -18.97
N PRO A 269 4.20 26.01 -19.00
CA PRO A 269 3.25 26.95 -18.40
C PRO A 269 1.86 26.89 -19.05
N LYS A 270 1.77 26.46 -20.32
CA LYS A 270 0.46 26.28 -20.99
C LYS A 270 -0.35 25.12 -20.42
N ILE A 271 0.31 24.10 -19.87
CA ILE A 271 -0.32 22.94 -19.23
C ILE A 271 -0.48 23.20 -17.73
N ASN A 272 0.58 23.66 -17.06
CA ASN A 272 0.60 23.79 -15.60
C ASN A 272 -0.35 24.88 -15.07
N ALA A 273 -0.72 25.86 -15.90
CA ALA A 273 -1.68 26.89 -15.53
C ALA A 273 -3.15 26.44 -15.65
N VAL A 274 -3.44 25.33 -16.33
CA VAL A 274 -4.83 24.90 -16.63
C VAL A 274 -5.55 24.46 -15.36
N ARG A 275 -4.90 23.60 -14.55
CA ARG A 275 -5.45 23.03 -13.32
C ARG A 275 -4.43 23.11 -12.18
N THR A 276 -4.23 24.30 -11.63
CA THR A 276 -3.30 24.53 -10.52
C THR A 276 -3.71 23.82 -9.23
N ASP A 277 -4.98 23.44 -9.12
CA ASP A 277 -5.56 22.64 -8.06
C ASP A 277 -5.27 21.13 -8.21
N ALA A 278 -4.90 20.65 -9.40
CA ALA A 278 -4.82 19.23 -9.70
C ALA A 278 -3.88 18.46 -8.77
N PHE A 279 -2.68 18.98 -8.52
CA PHE A 279 -1.69 18.32 -7.67
C PHE A 279 -2.05 18.38 -6.18
N PRO A 280 -2.41 19.55 -5.59
CA PRO A 280 -2.98 19.60 -4.23
C PRO A 280 -4.17 18.66 -4.02
N ASN A 281 -5.09 18.58 -5.00
CA ASN A 281 -6.26 17.72 -4.93
C ASN A 281 -5.92 16.23 -4.87
N GLN A 282 -4.75 15.80 -5.37
CA GLN A 282 -4.34 14.40 -5.22
C GLN A 282 -4.09 14.05 -3.75
N TYR A 283 -3.51 14.95 -2.97
CA TYR A 283 -3.29 14.72 -1.54
C TYR A 283 -4.59 14.74 -0.74
N ILE A 284 -5.56 15.57 -1.12
CA ILE A 284 -6.92 15.54 -0.55
C ILE A 284 -7.62 14.22 -0.90
N GLY A 285 -7.44 13.73 -2.13
CA GLY A 285 -7.89 12.41 -2.57
C GLY A 285 -7.27 11.29 -1.74
N PHE A 286 -5.94 11.30 -1.58
CA PHE A 286 -5.21 10.36 -0.73
C PHE A 286 -5.70 10.39 0.72
N ASP A 287 -5.96 11.56 1.31
CA ASP A 287 -6.44 11.66 2.70
C ASP A 287 -7.76 10.90 2.90
N LYS A 288 -8.64 10.87 1.88
CA LYS A 288 -9.86 10.04 1.90
C LYS A 288 -9.55 8.55 1.87
N VAL A 289 -8.58 8.13 1.05
CA VAL A 289 -8.12 6.72 1.01
C VAL A 289 -7.52 6.32 2.35
N LEU A 290 -6.66 7.16 2.91
CA LEU A 290 -6.11 7.00 4.26
C LEU A 290 -7.22 6.90 5.31
N GLY A 291 -8.27 7.72 5.20
CA GLY A 291 -9.45 7.62 6.04
C GLY A 291 -10.13 6.24 5.98
N SER A 292 -10.15 5.58 4.81
CA SER A 292 -10.65 4.20 4.68
C SER A 292 -9.73 3.18 5.34
N ILE A 293 -8.42 3.30 5.12
CA ILE A 293 -7.41 2.41 5.74
C ILE A 293 -7.43 2.53 7.26
N LEU A 294 -7.58 3.74 7.80
CA LEU A 294 -7.60 4.00 9.24
C LEU A 294 -8.80 3.38 9.96
N LYS A 295 -9.85 2.93 9.25
CA LYS A 295 -10.94 2.13 9.87
C LYS A 295 -10.47 0.74 10.31
N HIS A 296 -9.38 0.26 9.73
CA HIS A 296 -8.80 -1.07 9.99
C HIS A 296 -7.60 -1.04 10.95
N VAL A 297 -7.19 0.16 11.35
CA VAL A 297 -6.05 0.41 12.25
C VAL A 297 -6.56 0.64 13.67
N ASP A 298 -6.03 -0.13 14.62
CA ASP A 298 -6.35 -0.07 16.04
C ASP A 298 -5.10 0.23 16.88
N GLU A 299 -5.25 0.21 18.21
CA GLU A 299 -4.15 0.43 19.16
C GLU A 299 -3.04 -0.63 19.11
N ASN A 300 -3.29 -1.77 18.46
CA ASN A 300 -2.33 -2.86 18.29
C ASN A 300 -1.71 -2.89 16.88
N THR A 301 -1.85 -1.79 16.13
CA THR A 301 -1.37 -1.68 14.74
C THR A 301 -0.30 -0.59 14.62
N TYR A 302 0.86 -0.96 14.08
CA TYR A 302 1.89 -0.02 13.64
C TYR A 302 1.60 0.43 12.22
N LEU A 303 1.28 1.72 12.04
CA LEU A 303 1.06 2.34 10.73
C LEU A 303 2.30 3.11 10.28
N PHE A 304 2.76 2.80 9.06
CA PHE A 304 3.79 3.55 8.35
C PHE A 304 3.19 4.18 7.11
N ILE A 305 3.40 5.48 6.91
CA ILE A 305 3.14 6.16 5.63
C ILE A 305 4.51 6.54 5.05
N VAL A 306 4.81 6.02 3.88
CA VAL A 306 6.13 6.18 3.25
C VAL A 306 5.98 6.68 1.82
N SER A 307 7.00 7.39 1.35
CA SER A 307 7.10 7.83 -0.04
C SER A 307 8.48 7.50 -0.58
N ASP A 308 8.54 7.17 -1.85
CA ASP A 308 9.79 6.87 -2.55
C ASP A 308 10.64 8.13 -2.78
N HIS A 309 10.01 9.21 -3.22
CA HIS A 309 10.64 10.51 -3.43
C HIS A 309 9.61 11.65 -3.39
N GLY A 310 10.10 12.89 -3.30
CA GLY A 310 9.26 14.07 -3.53
C GLY A 310 9.12 14.38 -5.02
N ILE A 311 8.37 15.44 -5.33
CA ILE A 311 8.24 16.01 -6.68
C ILE A 311 8.94 17.36 -6.66
N LYS A 312 9.93 17.53 -7.54
CA LYS A 312 10.82 18.69 -7.54
C LYS A 312 10.89 19.38 -8.86
#